data_AF-A0A0N0AX69-F1
#
_entry.id   AF-A0A0N0AX69-F1
#
_cell.length_a   1.000
_cell.length_b   1.000
_cell.length_c   1.000
_cell.angle_alpha   90.00
_cell.angle_beta   90.00
_cell.angle_gamma   90.00
#
_symmetry.space_group_name_H-M   'P 1'
#
loop_
_entity.id
_entity.type
_entity.pdbx_description
1 polymer ?
#
loop_
_entity_poly.entity_id
_entity_poly.type
_entity_poly.pdbx_seq_one_letter_code
_entity_poly.pdbx_strand_id
1 'polypeptide(L)'
;MGRTRSIAATLTALLVGAALAAVAPLPAAAAPTDDVVINQKLQALVQPVLTASADSRLRALVRHLARTRSHGDTDALLREVVEAAEDSYVVNPYEPWWVELKTAVAGLRSVNGFAYEPRIHIPNADEGVTTRDEVVVTVAPADERATSAPGHVLSPTGGVRQLPNAIDEAYATTNEVWVLAVHEPTSSLPTLQAEEVSGQALCDPNGLREDKGLEHLHQWRVPDRAAFGSWFEGGLEMRVLVITSTGAVLRRIVLPGVKQRNIDSWQASGVFVTTWDRSVHGDVLAYQWYEEDGGPQVDVALSIPTTGGSITTNVRWHKRDDNAGNAVVRFADSTHREHDTGSVRFTTCSQGGDSVTGNLACASIASASSTHVGYSPDRVNDCVRDTRLGGAHSWANAPGTWPPGSPEWVQVDFGSAKSVRRVVVHTSEGYPIRAFQVQVWDGTAFVTVANVTDNTALAVSVTFPARTSRVVRISASQGPIHQPGYVRVNELEVYAT
;
A
#
# COMPACT_ATOMS: atom_id res chain seq x y z
N MET A 1 77.05 -23.87 -15.35
CA MET A 1 75.77 -24.21 -14.70
C MET A 1 75.43 -23.09 -13.74
N GLY A 2 74.20 -22.55 -13.82
CA GLY A 2 73.75 -21.44 -12.98
C GLY A 2 73.09 -20.33 -13.80
N ARG A 3 71.78 -20.45 -14.04
CA ARG A 3 70.92 -19.33 -14.45
C ARG A 3 69.62 -19.37 -13.68
N THR A 4 69.40 -18.27 -12.98
CA THR A 4 68.20 -17.84 -12.26
C THR A 4 66.96 -17.82 -13.17
N ARG A 5 65.83 -18.31 -12.66
CA ARG A 5 64.50 -18.10 -13.25
C ARG A 5 63.58 -17.44 -12.22
N SER A 6 63.08 -16.28 -12.61
CA SER A 6 61.91 -15.61 -12.04
C SER A 6 60.65 -16.32 -12.56
N ILE A 7 59.67 -16.57 -11.70
CA ILE A 7 58.33 -17.07 -12.09
C ILE A 7 57.31 -16.08 -11.55
N ALA A 8 56.61 -15.43 -12.49
CA ALA A 8 55.41 -14.65 -12.25
C ALA A 8 54.24 -15.59 -11.96
N ALA A 9 53.49 -15.32 -10.90
CA ALA A 9 52.26 -16.01 -10.56
C ALA A 9 51.07 -15.32 -11.23
N THR A 10 50.42 -16.02 -12.16
CA THR A 10 49.16 -15.61 -12.78
C THR A 10 48.00 -16.00 -11.86
N LEU A 11 47.24 -15.02 -11.38
CA LEU A 11 46.03 -15.21 -10.58
C LEU A 11 44.85 -15.45 -11.55
N THR A 12 44.33 -16.67 -11.61
CA THR A 12 43.09 -16.99 -12.34
C THR A 12 41.95 -17.00 -11.34
N ALA A 13 41.06 -16.00 -11.42
CA ALA A 13 39.83 -15.96 -10.64
C ALA A 13 38.81 -16.98 -11.21
N LEU A 14 38.43 -17.98 -10.41
CA LEU A 14 37.28 -18.84 -10.67
C LEU A 14 36.06 -18.20 -9.99
N LEU A 15 35.17 -17.57 -10.78
CA LEU A 15 33.81 -17.24 -10.37
C LEU A 15 32.94 -18.47 -10.59
N VAL A 16 32.54 -19.15 -9.52
CA VAL A 16 31.47 -20.15 -9.56
C VAL A 16 30.18 -19.47 -9.13
N GLY A 17 29.34 -19.14 -10.11
CA GLY A 17 27.92 -18.85 -9.88
C GLY A 17 27.18 -20.17 -9.67
N ALA A 18 26.80 -20.46 -8.43
CA ALA A 18 25.84 -21.51 -8.16
C ALA A 18 24.44 -20.93 -8.41
N ALA A 19 23.82 -21.32 -9.53
CA ALA A 19 22.40 -21.11 -9.74
C ALA A 19 21.63 -21.95 -8.71
N LEU A 20 20.78 -21.31 -7.90
CA LEU A 20 19.79 -22.00 -7.07
C LEU A 20 18.87 -22.78 -8.01
N ALA A 21 18.89 -24.10 -7.90
CA ALA A 21 18.00 -24.97 -8.65
C ALA A 21 16.55 -24.66 -8.26
N ALA A 22 15.70 -24.40 -9.25
CA ALA A 22 14.26 -24.27 -9.05
C ALA A 22 13.73 -25.56 -8.41
N VAL A 23 13.08 -25.42 -7.26
CA VAL A 23 12.35 -26.49 -6.61
C VAL A 23 11.19 -26.88 -7.53
N ALA A 24 11.08 -28.16 -7.87
CA ALA A 24 9.94 -28.67 -8.65
C ALA A 24 8.62 -28.34 -7.92
N PRO A 25 7.54 -27.96 -8.63
CA PRO A 25 6.27 -27.65 -8.00
C PRO A 25 5.80 -28.85 -7.17
N LEU A 26 5.44 -28.59 -5.91
CA LEU A 26 4.85 -29.60 -5.02
C LEU A 26 3.58 -30.19 -5.68
N PRO A 27 3.34 -31.50 -5.58
CA PRO A 27 2.06 -32.07 -6.00
C PRO A 27 0.91 -31.36 -5.28
N ALA A 28 -0.22 -31.16 -5.96
CA ALA A 28 -1.40 -30.54 -5.38
C ALA A 28 -1.75 -31.22 -4.05
N ALA A 29 -1.85 -30.43 -2.98
CA ALA A 29 -2.26 -30.94 -1.69
C ALA A 29 -3.68 -31.50 -1.82
N ALA A 30 -3.98 -32.62 -1.15
CA ALA A 30 -5.34 -33.11 -1.09
C ALA A 30 -6.22 -32.05 -0.39
N ALA A 31 -7.38 -31.74 -0.99
CA ALA A 31 -8.34 -30.81 -0.41
C ALA A 31 -8.67 -31.21 1.04
N PRO A 32 -8.70 -30.27 2.00
CA PRO A 32 -9.12 -30.52 3.36
C PRO A 32 -10.48 -31.24 3.44
N THR A 33 -10.67 -32.03 4.50
CA THR A 33 -11.92 -32.78 4.71
C THR A 33 -13.16 -31.89 4.78
N ASP A 34 -12.99 -30.64 5.22
CA ASP A 34 -14.08 -29.67 5.38
C ASP A 34 -14.57 -29.20 3.99
N ASP A 35 -13.65 -28.91 3.06
CA ASP A 35 -13.97 -28.40 1.72
C ASP A 35 -14.70 -29.44 0.86
N VAL A 36 -14.38 -30.72 1.04
CA VAL A 36 -15.14 -31.82 0.40
C VAL A 36 -16.59 -31.84 0.88
N VAL A 37 -16.84 -31.65 2.18
CA VAL A 37 -18.19 -31.63 2.75
C VAL A 37 -18.94 -30.35 2.33
N ILE A 38 -18.26 -29.20 2.34
CA ILE A 38 -18.81 -27.93 1.87
C ILE A 38 -19.22 -28.06 0.41
N ASN A 39 -18.32 -28.55 -0.46
CA ASN A 39 -18.60 -28.77 -1.87
C ASN A 39 -19.82 -29.69 -2.06
N GLN A 40 -19.89 -30.82 -1.36
CA GLN A 40 -21.06 -31.72 -1.43
C GLN A 40 -22.37 -31.03 -1.05
N LYS A 41 -22.36 -30.17 -0.03
CA LYS A 41 -23.57 -29.43 0.36
C LYS A 41 -23.91 -28.30 -0.63
N LEU A 42 -22.91 -27.65 -1.21
CA LEU A 42 -23.12 -26.66 -2.29
C LEU A 42 -23.69 -27.33 -3.56
N GLN A 43 -23.28 -28.56 -3.89
CA GLN A 43 -23.88 -29.33 -4.99
C GLN A 43 -25.38 -29.56 -4.78
N ALA A 44 -25.84 -29.75 -3.53
CA ALA A 44 -27.26 -29.88 -3.22
C ALA A 44 -28.07 -28.58 -3.46
N LEU A 45 -27.40 -27.42 -3.54
CA LEU A 45 -28.02 -26.14 -3.86
C LEU A 45 -28.20 -25.92 -5.37
N VAL A 46 -27.57 -26.70 -6.25
CA VAL A 46 -27.59 -26.46 -7.70
C VAL A 46 -29.02 -26.48 -8.26
N GLN A 47 -29.81 -27.51 -7.97
CA GLN A 47 -31.21 -27.60 -8.41
C GLN A 47 -32.09 -26.44 -7.90
N PRO A 48 -32.19 -26.18 -6.59
CA PRO A 48 -33.06 -25.12 -6.10
C PRO A 48 -32.61 -23.72 -6.55
N VAL A 49 -31.31 -23.48 -6.70
CA VAL A 49 -30.80 -22.20 -7.25
C VAL A 49 -31.12 -22.06 -8.74
N LEU A 50 -30.99 -23.12 -9.53
CA LEU A 50 -31.41 -23.11 -10.94
C LEU A 50 -32.92 -22.87 -11.06
N THR A 51 -33.75 -23.50 -10.23
CA THR A 51 -35.19 -23.24 -10.18
C THR A 51 -35.50 -21.79 -9.80
N ALA A 52 -34.81 -21.24 -8.80
CA ALA A 52 -34.92 -19.84 -8.41
C ALA A 52 -34.51 -18.89 -9.54
N SER A 53 -33.45 -19.22 -10.29
CA SER A 53 -32.95 -18.42 -11.40
C SER A 53 -33.92 -18.35 -12.59
N ALA A 54 -34.94 -19.23 -12.66
CA ALA A 54 -35.96 -19.13 -13.70
C ALA A 54 -36.88 -17.90 -13.53
N ASP A 55 -37.10 -17.43 -12.29
CA ASP A 55 -37.88 -16.21 -12.03
C ASP A 55 -37.01 -14.96 -12.31
N SER A 56 -37.46 -14.12 -13.23
CA SER A 56 -36.73 -12.92 -13.65
C SER A 56 -36.61 -11.86 -12.54
N ARG A 57 -37.57 -11.79 -11.60
CA ARG A 57 -37.55 -10.88 -10.46
C ARG A 57 -36.53 -11.34 -9.43
N LEU A 58 -36.46 -12.65 -9.15
CA LEU A 58 -35.42 -13.21 -8.29
C LEU A 58 -34.03 -13.00 -8.86
N ARG A 59 -33.83 -13.24 -10.16
CA ARG A 59 -32.55 -12.94 -10.81
C ARG A 59 -32.16 -11.48 -10.67
N ALA A 60 -33.09 -10.56 -10.87
CA ALA A 60 -32.84 -9.13 -10.70
C ALA A 60 -32.45 -8.81 -9.25
N LEU A 61 -33.11 -9.42 -8.26
CA LEU A 61 -32.77 -9.27 -6.84
C LEU A 61 -31.35 -9.78 -6.53
N VAL A 62 -30.99 -10.99 -6.98
CA VAL A 62 -29.65 -11.55 -6.77
C VAL A 62 -28.58 -10.65 -7.39
N ARG A 63 -28.80 -10.19 -8.62
CA ARG A 63 -27.87 -9.25 -9.29
C ARG A 63 -27.77 -7.90 -8.56
N HIS A 64 -28.86 -7.41 -7.99
CA HIS A 64 -28.85 -6.18 -7.20
C HIS A 64 -27.99 -6.36 -5.96
N LEU A 65 -28.27 -7.39 -5.15
CA LEU A 65 -27.50 -7.70 -3.94
C LEU A 65 -26.00 -7.88 -4.26
N ALA A 66 -25.69 -8.63 -5.32
CA ALA A 66 -24.32 -8.86 -5.78
C ALA A 66 -23.56 -7.59 -6.19
N ARG A 67 -24.25 -6.53 -6.62
CA ARG A 67 -23.61 -5.26 -7.03
C ARG A 67 -23.52 -4.25 -5.89
N THR A 68 -24.33 -4.39 -4.85
CA THR A 68 -24.42 -3.42 -3.76
C THR A 68 -23.44 -3.69 -2.60
N ARG A 69 -22.73 -4.82 -2.64
CA ARG A 69 -21.75 -5.15 -1.61
C ARG A 69 -20.49 -4.27 -1.72
N SER A 70 -20.02 -3.79 -0.57
CA SER A 70 -18.97 -2.75 -0.48
C SER A 70 -17.54 -3.27 -0.34
N HIS A 71 -17.35 -4.58 -0.15
CA HIS A 71 -16.04 -5.21 0.08
C HIS A 71 -15.28 -5.62 -1.21
N GLY A 72 -15.77 -5.24 -2.40
CA GLY A 72 -15.11 -5.52 -3.68
C GLY A 72 -15.55 -6.81 -4.36
N ASP A 73 -16.18 -7.72 -3.63
CA ASP A 73 -16.84 -8.90 -4.17
C ASP A 73 -18.15 -8.58 -4.89
N THR A 74 -18.40 -9.31 -5.97
CA THR A 74 -19.66 -9.31 -6.70
C THR A 74 -20.51 -10.53 -6.30
N ASP A 75 -20.96 -10.57 -5.06
CA ASP A 75 -21.64 -11.73 -4.47
C ASP A 75 -22.90 -11.41 -3.66
N ALA A 76 -23.82 -12.38 -3.60
CA ALA A 76 -25.05 -12.30 -2.83
C ALA A 76 -25.12 -13.48 -1.85
N LEU A 77 -25.19 -13.19 -0.56
CA LEU A 77 -25.43 -14.24 0.44
C LEU A 77 -26.83 -14.81 0.25
N LEU A 78 -26.96 -16.15 0.19
CA LEU A 78 -28.26 -16.78 -0.03
C LEU A 78 -29.24 -16.49 1.12
N ARG A 79 -28.75 -16.21 2.34
CA ARG A 79 -29.58 -15.74 3.45
C ARG A 79 -30.25 -14.41 3.13
N GLU A 80 -29.48 -13.44 2.63
CA GLU A 80 -29.97 -12.11 2.26
C GLU A 80 -30.92 -12.19 1.06
N VAL A 81 -30.61 -13.06 0.08
CA VAL A 81 -31.51 -13.34 -1.04
C VAL A 81 -32.86 -13.88 -0.54
N VAL A 82 -32.84 -14.84 0.40
CA VAL A 82 -34.07 -15.40 0.97
C VAL A 82 -34.88 -14.33 1.69
N GLU A 83 -34.24 -13.59 2.60
CA GLU A 83 -34.86 -12.52 3.39
C GLU A 83 -35.47 -11.44 2.48
N ALA A 84 -34.67 -10.90 1.55
CA ALA A 84 -35.14 -9.86 0.65
C ALA A 84 -36.23 -10.35 -0.31
N ALA A 85 -36.21 -11.60 -0.75
CA ALA A 85 -37.24 -12.15 -1.64
C ALA A 85 -38.60 -12.32 -0.95
N GLU A 86 -38.59 -12.72 0.33
CA GLU A 86 -39.80 -12.86 1.14
C GLU A 86 -40.35 -11.48 1.52
N ASP A 87 -39.49 -10.55 1.95
CA ASP A 87 -39.89 -9.19 2.34
C ASP A 87 -40.44 -8.38 1.17
N SER A 88 -39.92 -8.61 -0.04
CA SER A 88 -40.39 -7.97 -1.27
C SER A 88 -41.56 -8.70 -1.95
N TYR A 89 -42.07 -9.79 -1.35
CA TYR A 89 -43.13 -10.63 -1.91
C TYR A 89 -42.85 -11.12 -3.34
N VAL A 90 -41.58 -11.27 -3.71
CA VAL A 90 -41.17 -11.80 -5.02
C VAL A 90 -41.53 -13.30 -5.09
N VAL A 91 -41.42 -14.01 -3.95
CA VAL A 91 -41.74 -15.43 -3.83
C VAL A 91 -42.78 -15.64 -2.74
N ASN A 92 -43.63 -16.65 -2.90
CA ASN A 92 -44.47 -17.15 -1.81
C ASN A 92 -43.60 -18.03 -0.87
N PRO A 93 -43.46 -17.68 0.42
CA PRO A 93 -42.53 -18.35 1.34
C PRO A 93 -42.85 -19.83 1.62
N TYR A 94 -44.04 -20.29 1.20
CA TYR A 94 -44.52 -21.66 1.38
C TYR A 94 -44.46 -22.51 0.11
N GLU A 95 -43.98 -21.98 -1.02
CA GLU A 95 -43.80 -22.79 -2.23
C GLU A 95 -42.83 -23.96 -1.97
N PRO A 96 -43.15 -25.19 -2.41
CA PRO A 96 -42.31 -26.36 -2.11
C PRO A 96 -40.83 -26.18 -2.53
N TRP A 97 -40.59 -25.67 -3.75
CA TRP A 97 -39.24 -25.44 -4.26
C TRP A 97 -38.47 -24.36 -3.47
N TRP A 98 -39.18 -23.38 -2.89
CA TRP A 98 -38.58 -22.33 -2.07
C TRP A 98 -38.25 -22.83 -0.66
N VAL A 99 -39.13 -23.67 -0.10
CA VAL A 99 -38.87 -24.37 1.17
C VAL A 99 -37.66 -25.29 1.05
N GLU A 100 -37.50 -25.99 -0.08
CA GLU A 100 -36.32 -26.79 -0.39
C GLU A 100 -35.04 -25.93 -0.42
N LEU A 101 -35.06 -24.78 -1.11
CA LEU A 101 -33.94 -23.84 -1.11
C LEU A 101 -33.57 -23.40 0.31
N LYS A 102 -34.54 -22.94 1.10
CA LYS A 102 -34.32 -22.49 2.49
C LYS A 102 -33.74 -23.60 3.37
N THR A 103 -34.25 -24.82 3.21
CA THR A 103 -33.76 -25.99 3.96
C THR A 103 -32.33 -26.32 3.59
N ALA A 104 -32.00 -26.31 2.29
CA ALA A 104 -30.63 -26.53 1.82
C ALA A 104 -29.68 -25.43 2.32
N VAL A 105 -30.06 -24.15 2.22
CA VAL A 105 -29.29 -23.02 2.75
C VAL A 105 -29.05 -23.14 4.24
N ALA A 106 -30.06 -23.53 5.03
CA ALA A 106 -29.91 -23.76 6.46
C ALA A 106 -28.98 -24.96 6.77
N GLY A 107 -28.99 -25.99 5.92
CA GLY A 107 -28.16 -27.20 6.05
C GLY A 107 -26.65 -26.98 5.90
N LEU A 108 -26.21 -25.88 5.29
CA LEU A 108 -24.79 -25.50 5.18
C LEU A 108 -24.22 -24.83 6.44
N ARG A 109 -25.08 -24.34 7.34
CA ARG A 109 -24.66 -23.54 8.52
C ARG A 109 -23.90 -24.31 9.60
N SER A 110 -23.65 -25.60 9.42
CA SER A 110 -22.82 -26.38 10.33
C SER A 110 -22.06 -27.45 9.56
N VAL A 111 -20.75 -27.24 9.38
CA VAL A 111 -19.80 -28.27 8.95
C VAL A 111 -18.73 -28.35 10.03
N ASN A 112 -18.59 -29.52 10.65
CA ASN A 112 -17.62 -29.78 11.72
C ASN A 112 -17.61 -28.76 12.88
N GLY A 113 -18.78 -28.21 13.22
CA GLY A 113 -18.94 -27.25 14.32
C GLY A 113 -18.76 -25.78 13.94
N PHE A 114 -18.51 -25.48 12.66
CA PHE A 114 -18.37 -24.12 12.13
C PHE A 114 -19.54 -23.74 11.24
N ALA A 115 -19.89 -22.45 11.28
CA ALA A 115 -20.97 -21.89 10.48
C ALA A 115 -20.42 -21.26 9.20
N TYR A 116 -20.91 -21.75 8.06
CA TYR A 116 -20.60 -21.24 6.73
C TYR A 116 -21.86 -20.59 6.14
N GLU A 117 -21.70 -19.47 5.45
CA GLU A 117 -22.81 -18.78 4.78
C GLU A 117 -22.72 -19.03 3.26
N PRO A 118 -23.64 -19.80 2.65
CA PRO A 118 -23.57 -20.03 1.22
C PRO A 118 -23.90 -18.74 0.45
N ARG A 119 -23.16 -18.50 -0.63
CA ARG A 119 -23.27 -17.31 -1.49
C ARG A 119 -23.37 -17.66 -2.96
N ILE A 120 -23.92 -16.72 -3.72
CA ILE A 120 -23.83 -16.68 -5.18
C ILE A 120 -22.79 -15.62 -5.53
N HIS A 121 -21.62 -16.03 -6.02
CA HIS A 121 -20.64 -15.14 -6.64
C HIS A 121 -20.91 -15.02 -8.14
N ILE A 122 -20.92 -13.79 -8.66
CA ILE A 122 -21.11 -13.47 -10.08
C ILE A 122 -19.85 -12.73 -10.55
N PRO A 123 -18.86 -13.41 -11.17
CA PRO A 123 -17.53 -12.85 -11.43
C PRO A 123 -17.54 -11.53 -12.22
N ASN A 124 -18.52 -11.38 -13.10
CA ASN A 124 -18.65 -10.31 -14.09
C ASN A 124 -19.79 -9.32 -13.80
N ALA A 125 -20.35 -9.30 -12.58
CA ALA A 125 -21.55 -8.52 -12.30
C ALA A 125 -21.36 -7.01 -12.50
N ASP A 126 -20.16 -6.49 -12.29
CA ASP A 126 -19.77 -5.07 -12.39
C ASP A 126 -19.17 -4.70 -13.77
N GLU A 127 -18.95 -5.67 -14.67
CA GLU A 127 -18.30 -5.47 -15.98
C GLU A 127 -19.27 -5.19 -17.12
N GLY A 128 -20.55 -4.99 -16.82
CA GLY A 128 -21.55 -4.68 -17.84
C GLY A 128 -21.87 -5.85 -18.78
N VAL A 129 -21.57 -7.10 -18.39
CA VAL A 129 -21.97 -8.28 -19.16
C VAL A 129 -23.49 -8.32 -19.31
N THR A 130 -23.93 -8.56 -20.56
CA THR A 130 -25.34 -8.63 -20.93
C THR A 130 -26.01 -9.80 -20.22
N THR A 131 -26.97 -9.49 -19.35
CA THR A 131 -27.82 -10.48 -18.69
C THR A 131 -28.49 -11.38 -19.71
N ARG A 132 -28.41 -12.70 -19.53
CA ARG A 132 -29.06 -13.66 -20.42
C ARG A 132 -30.32 -14.24 -19.79
N ASP A 133 -31.17 -14.82 -20.64
CA ASP A 133 -32.40 -15.48 -20.21
C ASP A 133 -32.13 -16.82 -19.51
N GLU A 134 -31.02 -17.48 -19.81
CA GLU A 134 -30.54 -18.69 -19.13
C GLU A 134 -29.31 -18.34 -18.27
N VAL A 135 -29.32 -18.80 -17.01
CA VAL A 135 -28.20 -18.67 -16.07
C VAL A 135 -27.47 -20.00 -15.99
N VAL A 136 -26.14 -19.97 -16.06
CA VAL A 136 -25.31 -21.13 -15.77
C VAL A 136 -24.96 -21.12 -14.29
N VAL A 137 -25.23 -22.21 -13.59
CA VAL A 137 -24.82 -22.41 -12.20
C VAL A 137 -23.65 -23.37 -12.15
N THR A 138 -22.59 -22.99 -11.46
CA THR A 138 -21.45 -23.86 -11.16
C THR A 138 -21.18 -23.85 -9.66
N VAL A 139 -20.46 -24.85 -9.15
CA VAL A 139 -20.08 -24.93 -7.74
C VAL A 139 -18.57 -24.75 -7.66
N ALA A 140 -18.11 -23.88 -6.75
CA ALA A 140 -16.70 -23.73 -6.44
C ALA A 140 -16.09 -25.10 -6.07
N PRO A 141 -15.07 -25.57 -6.80
CA PRO A 141 -14.44 -26.87 -6.53
C PRO A 141 -13.85 -26.92 -5.11
N ALA A 142 -13.81 -28.12 -4.52
CA ALA A 142 -13.08 -28.32 -3.25
C ALA A 142 -11.56 -28.17 -3.40
N ASP A 143 -11.05 -28.31 -4.63
CA ASP A 143 -9.66 -27.96 -4.97
C ASP A 143 -9.65 -26.50 -5.41
N GLU A 144 -9.19 -25.61 -4.53
CA GLU A 144 -9.16 -24.15 -4.75
C GLU A 144 -8.28 -23.75 -5.95
N ARG A 145 -7.37 -24.64 -6.38
CA ARG A 145 -6.52 -24.43 -7.57
C ARG A 145 -7.21 -24.80 -8.89
N ALA A 146 -8.40 -25.37 -8.84
CA ALA A 146 -9.12 -25.77 -10.04
C ALA A 146 -9.48 -24.54 -10.89
N THR A 147 -9.07 -24.54 -12.15
CA THR A 147 -9.36 -23.43 -13.07
C THR A 147 -10.67 -23.58 -13.83
N SER A 148 -11.34 -24.74 -13.68
CA SER A 148 -12.62 -25.02 -14.32
C SER A 148 -13.48 -25.97 -13.48
N ALA A 149 -14.80 -25.90 -13.68
CA ALA A 149 -15.78 -26.71 -12.94
C ALA A 149 -16.98 -27.09 -13.83
N PRO A 150 -17.73 -28.16 -13.50
CA PRO A 150 -18.96 -28.50 -14.21
C PRO A 150 -20.02 -27.40 -14.11
N GLY A 151 -20.47 -26.89 -15.26
CA GLY A 151 -21.58 -25.95 -15.35
C GLY A 151 -22.92 -26.67 -15.53
N HIS A 152 -23.98 -26.08 -14.98
CA HIS A 152 -25.32 -26.63 -15.00
C HIS A 152 -26.34 -25.56 -15.41
N VAL A 153 -27.39 -25.99 -16.08
CA VAL A 153 -28.52 -25.15 -16.48
C VAL A 153 -29.83 -25.86 -16.21
N LEU A 154 -30.92 -25.10 -16.12
CA LEU A 154 -32.25 -25.66 -15.93
C LEU A 154 -32.76 -26.21 -17.27
N SER A 155 -33.16 -27.47 -17.29
CA SER A 155 -33.78 -28.07 -18.48
C SER A 155 -35.20 -27.51 -18.69
N PRO A 156 -35.75 -27.60 -19.92
CA PRO A 156 -37.15 -27.24 -20.17
C PRO A 156 -38.16 -28.05 -19.34
N THR A 157 -37.75 -29.21 -18.80
CA THR A 157 -38.57 -30.06 -17.93
C THR A 157 -38.39 -29.76 -16.44
N GLY A 158 -37.62 -28.73 -16.09
CA GLY A 158 -37.38 -28.29 -14.70
C GLY A 158 -36.28 -29.04 -13.95
N GLY A 159 -35.54 -29.93 -14.61
CA GLY A 159 -34.42 -30.68 -14.00
C GLY A 159 -33.06 -30.03 -14.27
N VAL A 160 -32.03 -30.45 -13.54
CA VAL A 160 -30.65 -30.02 -13.82
C VAL A 160 -30.10 -30.72 -15.07
N ARG A 161 -29.56 -29.94 -16.01
CA ARG A 161 -28.77 -30.43 -17.15
C ARG A 161 -27.34 -29.90 -17.05
N GLN A 162 -26.36 -30.80 -16.96
CA GLN A 162 -24.95 -30.43 -17.04
C GLN A 162 -24.57 -30.02 -18.46
N LEU A 163 -23.70 -29.02 -18.59
CA LEU A 163 -23.11 -28.60 -19.85
C LEU A 163 -22.03 -29.60 -20.29
N PRO A 164 -21.83 -29.79 -21.61
CA PRO A 164 -20.89 -30.79 -22.14
C PRO A 164 -19.42 -30.44 -21.86
N ASN A 165 -19.12 -29.15 -21.71
CA ASN A 165 -17.79 -28.64 -21.40
C ASN A 165 -17.80 -28.04 -19.99
N ALA A 166 -16.67 -28.17 -19.29
CA ALA A 166 -16.45 -27.45 -18.05
C ALA A 166 -16.43 -25.93 -18.30
N ILE A 167 -16.77 -25.18 -17.27
CA ILE A 167 -16.80 -23.72 -17.26
C ILE A 167 -15.50 -23.23 -16.65
N ASP A 168 -14.81 -22.37 -17.38
CA ASP A 168 -13.60 -21.69 -16.97
C ASP A 168 -13.83 -20.17 -16.93
N GLU A 169 -12.79 -19.42 -16.52
CA GLU A 169 -12.86 -17.96 -16.43
C GLU A 169 -13.23 -17.34 -17.78
N ALA A 170 -12.68 -17.85 -18.89
CA ALA A 170 -12.98 -17.37 -20.23
C ALA A 170 -14.47 -17.50 -20.57
N TYR A 171 -15.12 -18.61 -20.21
CA TYR A 171 -16.56 -18.75 -20.34
C TYR A 171 -17.32 -17.73 -19.48
N ALA A 172 -16.90 -17.53 -18.23
CA ALA A 172 -17.52 -16.60 -17.30
C ALA A 172 -17.39 -15.13 -17.76
N THR A 173 -16.37 -14.75 -18.54
CA THR A 173 -16.28 -13.38 -19.09
C THR A 173 -17.38 -13.03 -20.09
N THR A 174 -18.01 -14.02 -20.74
CA THR A 174 -18.99 -13.79 -21.83
C THR A 174 -20.39 -14.30 -21.53
N ASN A 175 -20.57 -14.99 -20.41
CA ASN A 175 -21.84 -15.58 -19.98
C ASN A 175 -22.14 -15.19 -18.53
N GLU A 176 -23.43 -15.15 -18.18
CA GLU A 176 -23.81 -15.01 -16.78
C GLU A 176 -23.66 -16.35 -16.07
N VAL A 177 -22.68 -16.40 -15.16
CA VAL A 177 -22.39 -17.58 -14.34
C VAL A 177 -22.63 -17.22 -12.88
N TRP A 178 -23.45 -18.02 -12.21
CA TRP A 178 -23.66 -17.99 -10.78
C TRP A 178 -22.80 -19.08 -10.15
N VAL A 179 -21.72 -18.67 -9.49
CA VAL A 179 -20.84 -19.57 -8.76
C VAL A 179 -21.39 -19.74 -7.34
N LEU A 180 -21.75 -20.98 -7.00
CA LEU A 180 -22.10 -21.34 -5.63
C LEU A 180 -20.81 -21.57 -4.85
N ALA A 181 -20.59 -20.73 -3.86
CA ALA A 181 -19.44 -20.77 -2.97
C ALA A 181 -19.91 -20.55 -1.52
N VAL A 182 -18.99 -20.61 -0.58
CA VAL A 182 -19.23 -20.16 0.80
C VAL A 182 -18.58 -18.80 1.01
N HIS A 183 -19.24 -17.97 1.80
CA HIS A 183 -18.66 -16.84 2.50
C HIS A 183 -18.48 -17.26 3.95
N GLU A 184 -17.38 -16.83 4.55
CA GLU A 184 -17.12 -17.07 5.94
C GLU A 184 -17.10 -15.73 6.67
N PRO A 185 -17.97 -15.51 7.66
CA PRO A 185 -17.92 -14.28 8.43
C PRO A 185 -16.59 -14.24 9.16
N THR A 186 -15.73 -13.27 8.80
CA THR A 186 -14.51 -13.01 9.55
C THR A 186 -14.92 -12.65 10.98
N SER A 187 -14.44 -13.43 11.96
CA SER A 187 -14.60 -13.04 13.35
C SER A 187 -13.92 -11.68 13.49
N SER A 188 -14.67 -10.65 13.85
CA SER A 188 -14.14 -9.31 14.03
C SER A 188 -13.04 -9.37 15.09
N LEU A 189 -11.78 -9.50 14.66
CA LEU A 189 -10.66 -9.04 15.47
C LEU A 189 -11.00 -7.60 15.84
N PRO A 190 -10.76 -7.17 17.10
CA PRO A 190 -11.03 -5.79 17.47
C PRO A 190 -10.30 -4.92 16.46
N THR A 191 -11.09 -4.20 15.68
CA THR A 191 -10.64 -3.34 14.60
C THR A 191 -9.84 -2.25 15.27
N LEU A 192 -8.53 -2.46 15.42
CA LEU A 192 -7.61 -1.35 15.56
C LEU A 192 -7.76 -0.59 14.24
N GLN A 193 -8.49 0.54 14.33
CA GLN A 193 -8.95 1.39 13.24
C GLN A 193 -8.16 1.18 11.95
N ALA A 194 -8.74 0.39 11.04
CA ALA A 194 -8.32 0.36 9.66
C ALA A 194 -8.65 1.74 9.08
N GLU A 195 -7.64 2.56 8.84
CA GLU A 195 -7.81 3.71 7.96
C GLU A 195 -8.06 3.15 6.56
N GLU A 196 -9.27 3.35 6.03
CA GLU A 196 -9.51 3.28 4.59
C GLU A 196 -8.59 4.29 3.92
N VAL A 197 -7.70 3.82 3.04
CA VAL A 197 -6.77 4.71 2.35
C VAL A 197 -7.30 5.06 0.97
N SER A 198 -7.37 6.36 0.74
CA SER A 198 -7.56 7.00 -0.57
C SER A 198 -6.28 7.81 -0.87
N GLY A 199 -5.32 7.22 -1.59
CA GLY A 199 -4.22 7.96 -2.22
C GLY A 199 -2.80 7.42 -1.96
N GLN A 200 -1.88 7.69 -2.89
CA GLN A 200 -0.45 7.36 -2.75
C GLN A 200 0.22 8.30 -1.75
N ALA A 201 1.01 7.74 -0.83
CA ALA A 201 1.94 8.52 -0.01
C ALA A 201 3.01 9.19 -0.91
N LEU A 202 3.27 10.48 -0.70
CA LEU A 202 4.36 11.23 -1.32
C LEU A 202 5.71 10.74 -0.78
N CYS A 203 6.44 9.90 -1.51
CA CYS A 203 7.69 9.34 -1.02
C CYS A 203 8.83 10.34 -1.04
N ASP A 204 9.77 10.18 -0.09
CA ASP A 204 11.05 10.86 -0.17
C ASP A 204 11.73 10.53 -1.51
N PRO A 205 12.00 11.54 -2.36
CA PRO A 205 12.54 11.31 -3.70
C PRO A 205 13.97 10.77 -3.69
N ASN A 206 14.68 10.87 -2.56
CA ASN A 206 16.04 10.37 -2.42
C ASN A 206 16.09 8.84 -2.27
N GLY A 207 14.94 8.21 -2.05
CA GLY A 207 14.86 6.75 -1.95
C GLY A 207 15.43 6.20 -0.64
N LEU A 208 15.57 7.03 0.40
CA LEU A 208 16.16 6.68 1.70
C LEU A 208 15.10 6.65 2.82
N ARG A 209 15.45 5.99 3.93
CA ARG A 209 14.70 6.04 5.19
C ARG A 209 15.48 6.82 6.20
N GLU A 210 14.78 7.64 6.97
CA GLU A 210 15.35 8.43 8.04
C GLU A 210 14.76 7.99 9.39
N ASP A 211 15.55 8.10 10.46
CA ASP A 211 15.07 7.77 11.81
C ASP A 211 13.93 8.73 12.16
N LYS A 212 12.92 8.24 12.88
CA LYS A 212 11.63 8.94 13.06
C LYS A 212 10.89 9.32 11.76
N GLY A 213 11.27 8.78 10.61
CA GLY A 213 10.52 8.94 9.36
C GLY A 213 9.20 8.16 9.40
N LEU A 214 8.18 8.64 8.69
CA LEU A 214 6.91 7.92 8.56
C LEU A 214 7.07 6.85 7.48
N GLU A 215 6.94 5.58 7.85
CA GLU A 215 6.97 4.45 6.93
C GLU A 215 5.55 4.15 6.44
N HIS A 216 5.40 3.93 5.14
CA HIS A 216 4.16 3.56 4.48
C HIS A 216 4.36 2.30 3.63
N LEU A 217 3.36 1.44 3.59
CA LEU A 217 3.21 0.45 2.53
C LEU A 217 2.75 1.22 1.29
N HIS A 218 3.56 1.25 0.24
CA HIS A 218 3.31 2.12 -0.90
C HIS A 218 2.35 1.47 -1.88
N GLN A 219 2.72 0.30 -2.36
CA GLN A 219 1.97 -0.47 -3.34
C GLN A 219 2.35 -1.95 -3.27
N TRP A 220 1.48 -2.79 -3.81
CA TRP A 220 1.65 -4.24 -3.80
C TRP A 220 0.98 -4.88 -5.03
N ARG A 221 1.33 -6.13 -5.33
CA ARG A 221 0.70 -6.96 -6.36
C ARG A 221 0.97 -8.44 -6.10
N VAL A 222 0.16 -9.31 -6.69
CA VAL A 222 0.37 -10.77 -6.73
C VAL A 222 0.64 -11.17 -8.17
N PRO A 223 1.91 -11.36 -8.58
CA PRO A 223 2.26 -11.58 -9.98
C PRO A 223 1.67 -12.86 -10.58
N ASP A 224 1.54 -13.92 -9.78
CA ASP A 224 0.86 -15.15 -10.16
C ASP A 224 -0.57 -15.13 -9.65
N ARG A 225 -1.53 -14.88 -10.56
CA ARG A 225 -2.95 -14.78 -10.20
C ARG A 225 -3.50 -16.05 -9.57
N ALA A 226 -2.89 -17.21 -9.84
CA ALA A 226 -3.32 -18.50 -9.31
C ALA A 226 -2.68 -18.83 -7.95
N ALA A 227 -1.95 -17.88 -7.33
CA ALA A 227 -1.26 -18.11 -6.06
C ALA A 227 -2.23 -18.34 -4.88
N PHE A 228 -3.44 -17.77 -4.94
CA PHE A 228 -4.45 -17.79 -3.86
C PHE A 228 -5.81 -18.09 -4.49
N GLY A 229 -6.18 -19.35 -4.57
CA GLY A 229 -7.45 -19.76 -5.17
C GLY A 229 -7.60 -19.47 -6.67
N SER A 230 -8.84 -19.52 -7.14
CA SER A 230 -9.24 -19.43 -8.54
C SER A 230 -10.43 -18.49 -8.71
N TRP A 231 -10.88 -18.27 -9.96
CA TRP A 231 -11.94 -17.30 -10.27
C TRP A 231 -13.29 -17.61 -9.63
N PHE A 232 -13.40 -18.76 -8.95
CA PHE A 232 -14.56 -19.16 -8.17
C PHE A 232 -14.72 -18.40 -6.84
N GLU A 233 -13.66 -17.77 -6.31
CA GLU A 233 -13.61 -17.36 -4.90
C GLU A 233 -13.78 -15.84 -4.62
N GLY A 234 -14.10 -15.04 -5.62
CA GLY A 234 -14.32 -13.60 -5.42
C GLY A 234 -13.04 -12.78 -5.55
N GLY A 235 -13.02 -11.60 -4.94
CA GLY A 235 -11.83 -10.76 -4.82
C GLY A 235 -10.94 -11.24 -3.69
N LEU A 236 -9.63 -11.08 -3.87
CA LEU A 236 -8.64 -11.48 -2.87
C LEU A 236 -8.58 -10.45 -1.75
N GLU A 237 -8.66 -10.93 -0.52
CA GLU A 237 -8.71 -10.12 0.69
C GLU A 237 -7.34 -10.04 1.37
N MET A 238 -6.36 -9.45 0.69
CA MET A 238 -4.98 -9.43 1.19
C MET A 238 -4.85 -8.72 2.55
N ARG A 239 -4.04 -9.32 3.42
CA ARG A 239 -3.69 -8.82 4.75
C ARG A 239 -2.18 -8.82 4.96
N VAL A 240 -1.72 -7.96 5.86
CA VAL A 240 -0.30 -7.88 6.21
C VAL A 240 -0.11 -7.75 7.71
N LEU A 241 0.75 -8.58 8.29
CA LEU A 241 1.28 -8.39 9.63
C LEU A 241 2.64 -7.73 9.53
N VAL A 242 2.81 -6.61 10.21
CA VAL A 242 4.11 -5.96 10.39
C VAL A 242 4.61 -6.30 11.78
N ILE A 243 5.81 -6.87 11.85
CA ILE A 243 6.40 -7.46 13.05
C ILE A 243 7.75 -6.78 13.31
N THR A 244 7.99 -6.38 14.56
CA THR A 244 9.26 -5.76 14.96
C THR A 244 10.39 -6.77 15.02
N SER A 245 11.63 -6.28 15.09
CA SER A 245 12.83 -7.12 15.30
C SER A 245 12.77 -8.00 16.56
N THR A 246 11.96 -7.63 17.56
CA THR A 246 11.75 -8.41 18.79
C THR A 246 10.68 -9.50 18.68
N GLY A 247 9.99 -9.60 17.53
CA GLY A 247 8.89 -10.55 17.33
C GLY A 247 7.52 -10.04 17.78
N ALA A 248 7.40 -8.77 18.19
CA ALA A 248 6.11 -8.18 18.53
C ALA A 248 5.35 -7.76 17.26
N VAL A 249 4.05 -8.06 17.20
CA VAL A 249 3.19 -7.57 16.11
C VAL A 249 2.98 -6.07 16.30
N LEU A 250 3.55 -5.29 15.39
CA LEU A 250 3.45 -3.84 15.37
C LEU A 250 2.10 -3.40 14.80
N ARG A 251 1.69 -4.01 13.69
CA ARG A 251 0.46 -3.63 12.98
C ARG A 251 -0.14 -4.80 12.23
N ARG A 252 -1.47 -4.78 12.10
CA ARG A 252 -2.24 -5.60 11.18
C ARG A 252 -2.87 -4.67 10.15
N ILE A 253 -2.54 -4.86 8.88
CA ILE A 253 -3.02 -4.04 7.76
C ILE A 253 -4.07 -4.85 7.02
N VAL A 254 -5.23 -4.23 6.82
CA VAL A 254 -6.34 -4.71 5.99
C VAL A 254 -6.29 -3.92 4.69
N LEU A 255 -6.16 -4.61 3.57
CA LEU A 255 -6.16 -3.99 2.24
C LEU A 255 -7.54 -4.16 1.61
N PRO A 256 -7.96 -3.25 0.72
CA PRO A 256 -9.19 -3.43 -0.03
C PRO A 256 -9.16 -4.74 -0.83
N GLY A 257 -10.33 -5.38 -0.95
CA GLY A 257 -10.49 -6.56 -1.81
C GLY A 257 -10.16 -6.22 -3.26
N VAL A 258 -9.37 -7.06 -3.93
CA VAL A 258 -8.97 -6.86 -5.33
C VAL A 258 -9.31 -8.10 -6.14
N LYS A 259 -10.04 -7.90 -7.24
CA LYS A 259 -10.41 -8.98 -8.16
C LYS A 259 -9.17 -9.72 -8.68
N GLN A 260 -9.24 -11.05 -8.71
CA GLN A 260 -8.14 -11.91 -9.13
C GLN A 260 -7.56 -11.55 -10.51
N ARG A 261 -8.39 -11.19 -11.48
CA ARG A 261 -7.92 -10.75 -12.82
C ARG A 261 -7.11 -9.44 -12.84
N ASN A 262 -7.14 -8.66 -11.75
CA ASN A 262 -6.46 -7.36 -11.64
C ASN A 262 -5.32 -7.39 -10.61
N ILE A 263 -5.17 -8.48 -9.85
CA ILE A 263 -4.25 -8.56 -8.70
C ILE A 263 -2.76 -8.52 -9.11
N ASP A 264 -2.45 -8.87 -10.35
CA ASP A 264 -1.10 -8.85 -10.91
C ASP A 264 -0.58 -7.44 -11.26
N SER A 265 -1.50 -6.48 -11.31
CA SER A 265 -1.19 -5.07 -11.48
C SER A 265 -0.90 -4.42 -10.14
N TRP A 266 -0.08 -3.35 -10.14
CA TRP A 266 0.24 -2.61 -8.92
C TRP A 266 -0.99 -1.95 -8.30
N GLN A 267 -1.29 -2.35 -7.08
CA GLN A 267 -2.32 -1.78 -6.22
C GLN A 267 -1.71 -0.70 -5.35
N ALA A 268 -2.14 0.55 -5.52
CA ALA A 268 -1.74 1.63 -4.61
C ALA A 268 -2.38 1.39 -3.24
N SER A 269 -1.60 1.54 -2.17
CA SER A 269 -2.12 1.41 -0.80
C SER A 269 -1.85 2.66 0.01
N GLY A 270 -0.62 3.20 0.03
CA GLY A 270 -0.26 4.40 0.79
C GLY A 270 -0.42 4.27 2.31
N VAL A 271 -0.71 3.06 2.81
CA VAL A 271 -1.06 2.80 4.21
C VAL A 271 0.12 3.15 5.10
N PHE A 272 -0.11 4.06 6.06
CA PHE A 272 0.87 4.31 7.11
C PHE A 272 1.14 3.01 7.87
N VAL A 273 2.41 2.68 8.09
CA VAL A 273 2.84 1.49 8.82
C VAL A 273 3.21 1.91 10.24
N THR A 274 4.24 2.73 10.37
CA THR A 274 4.78 3.21 11.65
C THR A 274 5.66 4.43 11.46
N THR A 275 6.02 5.10 12.54
CA THR A 275 7.17 5.97 12.57
C THR A 275 8.41 5.11 12.82
N TRP A 276 9.38 5.12 11.90
CA TRP A 276 10.58 4.28 12.00
C TRP A 276 11.52 4.81 13.08
N ASP A 277 11.26 4.45 14.33
CA ASP A 277 12.11 4.74 15.47
C ASP A 277 13.12 3.61 15.70
N ARG A 278 14.37 3.81 15.30
CA ARG A 278 15.43 2.80 15.42
C ARG A 278 15.72 2.41 16.87
N SER A 279 15.46 3.29 17.83
CA SER A 279 15.64 2.97 19.25
C SER A 279 14.56 2.05 19.81
N VAL A 280 13.40 1.99 19.14
CA VAL A 280 12.24 1.18 19.55
C VAL A 280 12.10 -0.07 18.71
N HIS A 281 12.19 0.05 17.39
CA HIS A 281 11.94 -1.04 16.43
C HIS A 281 13.24 -1.70 15.93
N GLY A 282 14.38 -1.03 16.08
CA GLY A 282 15.65 -1.43 15.49
C GLY A 282 15.72 -1.11 13.99
N ASP A 283 16.57 -1.86 13.29
CA ASP A 283 16.88 -1.62 11.87
C ASP A 283 16.05 -2.47 10.92
N VAL A 284 15.07 -3.22 11.44
CA VAL A 284 14.37 -4.27 10.69
C VAL A 284 12.89 -4.34 11.08
N LEU A 285 12.04 -4.36 10.05
CA LEU A 285 10.63 -4.75 10.15
C LEU A 285 10.37 -5.97 9.27
N ALA A 286 9.70 -6.97 9.80
CA ALA A 286 9.26 -8.14 9.06
C ALA A 286 7.81 -7.96 8.60
N TYR A 287 7.53 -8.35 7.36
CA TYR A 287 6.22 -8.30 6.74
C TYR A 287 5.80 -9.74 6.44
N GLN A 288 4.72 -10.20 7.05
CA GLN A 288 4.07 -11.47 6.73
C GLN A 288 2.76 -11.15 6.00
N TRP A 289 2.66 -11.61 4.76
CA TRP A 289 1.46 -11.46 3.96
C TRP A 289 0.59 -12.71 4.07
N TYR A 290 -0.71 -12.54 3.97
CA TYR A 290 -1.65 -13.65 3.83
C TYR A 290 -2.91 -13.18 3.10
N GLU A 291 -3.59 -14.12 2.49
CA GLU A 291 -4.95 -13.97 1.99
C GLU A 291 -5.90 -14.44 3.11
N GLU A 292 -6.99 -13.70 3.36
CA GLU A 292 -7.96 -14.04 4.41
C GLU A 292 -9.19 -14.76 3.84
N ASP A 293 -9.18 -16.10 3.92
CA ASP A 293 -10.29 -16.97 3.54
C ASP A 293 -11.20 -17.34 4.74
N GLY A 294 -10.71 -17.13 5.97
CA GLY A 294 -11.47 -17.35 7.19
C GLY A 294 -11.36 -18.75 7.79
N GLY A 295 -12.40 -19.15 8.54
CA GLY A 295 -12.48 -20.41 9.26
C GLY A 295 -12.14 -20.31 10.76
N PRO A 296 -11.90 -21.44 11.45
CA PRO A 296 -11.49 -21.42 12.85
C PRO A 296 -10.19 -20.67 13.05
N GLN A 297 -10.12 -19.86 14.11
CA GLN A 297 -8.85 -19.28 14.54
C GLN A 297 -7.87 -20.36 14.99
N VAL A 298 -6.63 -20.24 14.53
CA VAL A 298 -5.50 -21.09 14.90
C VAL A 298 -4.29 -20.23 15.28
N ASP A 299 -3.47 -20.71 16.21
CA ASP A 299 -2.18 -20.10 16.52
C ASP A 299 -1.12 -20.66 15.56
N VAL A 300 -0.42 -19.78 14.84
CA VAL A 300 0.67 -20.13 13.92
C VAL A 300 1.97 -19.50 14.37
N ALA A 301 2.99 -20.34 14.47
CA ALA A 301 4.37 -19.92 14.72
C ALA A 301 5.02 -19.48 13.41
N LEU A 302 5.37 -18.20 13.31
CA LEU A 302 6.12 -17.64 12.20
C LEU A 302 7.61 -17.61 12.54
N SER A 303 8.44 -17.93 11.55
CA SER A 303 9.90 -17.78 11.60
C SER A 303 10.36 -17.10 10.32
N ILE A 304 10.68 -15.82 10.41
CA ILE A 304 11.01 -14.95 9.27
C ILE A 304 12.53 -14.75 9.24
N PRO A 305 13.23 -15.22 8.20
CA PRO A 305 14.70 -15.17 8.15
C PRO A 305 15.23 -13.74 8.01
N THR A 306 16.29 -13.41 8.74
CA THR A 306 17.02 -12.14 8.67
C THR A 306 18.52 -12.38 8.45
N THR A 307 19.30 -11.34 8.12
CA THR A 307 20.77 -11.48 8.14
C THR A 307 21.23 -11.60 9.59
N GLY A 308 21.53 -12.82 10.02
CA GLY A 308 22.05 -13.11 11.37
C GLY A 308 21.10 -13.91 12.27
N GLY A 309 19.92 -14.32 11.80
CA GLY A 309 18.99 -15.16 12.56
C GLY A 309 17.60 -15.21 11.94
N SER A 310 16.59 -15.29 12.80
CA SER A 310 15.18 -15.20 12.40
C SER A 310 14.40 -14.37 13.42
N ILE A 311 13.41 -13.63 12.96
CA ILE A 311 12.36 -13.04 13.80
C ILE A 311 11.31 -14.12 13.99
N THR A 312 10.97 -14.45 15.24
CA THR A 312 9.97 -15.47 15.56
C THR A 312 8.81 -14.85 16.31
N THR A 313 7.59 -15.26 15.99
CA THR A 313 6.37 -14.76 16.63
C THR A 313 5.24 -15.78 16.50
N ASN A 314 4.28 -15.75 17.42
CA ASN A 314 3.04 -16.51 17.30
C ASN A 314 1.92 -15.56 16.95
N VAL A 315 1.20 -15.85 15.87
CA VAL A 315 0.07 -15.04 15.40
C VAL A 315 -1.18 -15.89 15.36
N ARG A 316 -2.31 -15.26 15.70
CA ARG A 316 -3.62 -15.81 15.38
C ARG A 316 -4.05 -15.34 14.00
N TRP A 317 -4.42 -16.30 13.17
CA TRP A 317 -5.13 -16.14 11.92
C TRP A 317 -6.14 -17.28 11.79
N HIS A 318 -6.89 -17.38 10.71
CA HIS A 318 -7.83 -18.47 10.52
C HIS A 318 -7.21 -19.65 9.77
N LYS A 319 -7.81 -20.84 9.90
CA LYS A 319 -7.26 -22.10 9.39
C LYS A 319 -7.20 -22.15 7.87
N ARG A 320 -8.11 -21.48 7.17
CA ARG A 320 -8.15 -21.44 5.70
C ARG A 320 -7.32 -20.30 5.12
N ASP A 321 -6.93 -19.32 5.94
CA ASP A 321 -6.07 -18.21 5.49
C ASP A 321 -4.79 -18.72 4.81
N ASP A 322 -4.56 -18.22 3.60
CA ASP A 322 -3.49 -18.65 2.73
C ASP A 322 -2.19 -17.87 2.98
N ASN A 323 -1.10 -18.58 3.23
CA ASN A 323 0.19 -17.93 3.47
C ASN A 323 0.77 -17.34 2.17
N ALA A 324 0.83 -16.02 2.11
CA ALA A 324 1.34 -15.29 0.96
C ALA A 324 2.85 -14.99 1.01
N GLY A 325 3.56 -15.59 1.97
CA GLY A 325 4.99 -15.43 2.15
C GLY A 325 5.37 -14.24 3.03
N ASN A 326 6.68 -14.10 3.25
CA ASN A 326 7.23 -13.03 4.07
C ASN A 326 8.45 -12.38 3.43
N ALA A 327 8.68 -11.14 3.82
CA ALA A 327 9.90 -10.42 3.49
C ALA A 327 10.31 -9.51 4.64
N VAL A 328 11.57 -9.11 4.61
CA VAL A 328 12.14 -8.18 5.58
C VAL A 328 12.42 -6.86 4.89
N VAL A 329 11.96 -5.78 5.49
CA VAL A 329 12.32 -4.40 5.14
C VAL A 329 13.34 -3.91 6.14
N ARG A 330 14.49 -3.44 5.64
CA ARG A 330 15.55 -2.88 6.47
C ARG A 330 15.50 -1.38 6.42
N PHE A 331 15.95 -0.77 7.51
CA PHE A 331 16.13 0.68 7.56
C PHE A 331 17.09 1.16 6.44
N ALA A 332 18.15 0.39 6.16
CA ALA A 332 19.12 0.71 5.12
C ALA A 332 18.65 0.38 3.69
N ASP A 333 17.49 -0.27 3.52
CA ASP A 333 16.97 -0.54 2.18
C ASP A 333 16.52 0.76 1.53
N SER A 334 16.71 0.87 0.22
CA SER A 334 16.09 1.95 -0.54
C SER A 334 14.56 1.81 -0.48
N THR A 335 13.82 2.92 -0.41
CA THR A 335 12.36 2.92 -0.54
C THR A 335 11.90 2.63 -1.98
N HIS A 336 12.78 2.68 -2.97
CA HIS A 336 12.49 2.20 -4.33
C HIS A 336 12.65 0.68 -4.51
N ARG A 337 13.08 -0.02 -3.46
CA ARG A 337 13.29 -1.47 -3.51
C ARG A 337 11.96 -2.20 -3.61
N GLU A 338 11.87 -3.12 -4.57
CA GLU A 338 10.84 -4.16 -4.60
C GLU A 338 11.22 -5.29 -3.63
N HIS A 339 10.31 -5.64 -2.75
CA HIS A 339 10.39 -6.80 -1.87
C HIS A 339 9.54 -7.92 -2.46
N ASP A 340 10.12 -9.12 -2.54
CA ASP A 340 9.47 -10.32 -3.06
C ASP A 340 9.35 -11.34 -1.93
N THR A 341 8.13 -11.81 -1.71
CA THR A 341 7.79 -12.82 -0.68
C THR A 341 7.66 -14.23 -1.27
N GLY A 342 7.76 -14.37 -2.59
CA GLY A 342 7.39 -15.55 -3.36
C GLY A 342 6.07 -15.35 -4.10
N SER A 343 5.01 -14.95 -3.39
CA SER A 343 3.66 -14.78 -3.97
C SER A 343 3.26 -13.31 -4.10
N VAL A 344 3.66 -12.45 -3.16
CA VAL A 344 3.41 -11.00 -3.18
C VAL A 344 4.69 -10.23 -3.47
N ARG A 345 4.57 -9.21 -4.32
CA ARG A 345 5.58 -8.15 -4.48
C ARG A 345 5.05 -6.85 -3.92
N PHE A 346 5.87 -6.13 -3.16
CA PHE A 346 5.49 -4.85 -2.59
C PHE A 346 6.65 -3.87 -2.53
N THR A 347 6.31 -2.59 -2.47
CA THR A 347 7.27 -1.53 -2.15
C THR A 347 6.77 -0.74 -0.94
N THR A 348 7.70 -0.11 -0.28
CA THR A 348 7.49 0.71 0.91
C THR A 348 8.00 2.12 0.62
N CYS A 349 7.58 3.06 1.44
CA CYS A 349 7.81 4.48 1.21
C CYS A 349 8.08 5.14 2.54
N SER A 350 9.00 6.11 2.58
CA SER A 350 9.30 6.87 3.79
C SER A 350 9.05 8.36 3.55
N GLN A 351 8.61 9.07 4.59
CA GLN A 351 8.40 10.51 4.58
C GLN A 351 8.99 11.16 5.83
N GLY A 352 9.83 12.18 5.65
CA GLY A 352 10.40 12.94 6.76
C GLY A 352 11.35 12.11 7.64
N GLY A 353 11.53 12.52 8.90
CA GLY A 353 12.48 11.95 9.85
C GLY A 353 13.50 12.94 10.40
N ASP A 354 14.12 12.54 11.50
CA ASP A 354 15.24 13.16 12.21
C ASP A 354 16.53 12.91 11.41
N SER A 355 16.63 13.50 10.22
CA SER A 355 17.87 13.47 9.46
C SER A 355 19.00 14.14 10.25
N VAL A 356 19.93 13.34 10.75
CA VAL A 356 21.31 13.76 11.03
C VAL A 356 22.12 13.27 9.84
N THR A 357 22.16 13.95 8.68
CA THR A 357 23.04 15.09 8.38
C THR A 357 22.62 15.83 7.08
N GLY A 358 21.33 16.11 6.88
CA GLY A 358 20.80 16.69 5.62
C GLY A 358 20.32 18.14 5.75
N ASN A 359 20.37 18.90 4.65
CA ASN A 359 19.73 20.22 4.57
C ASN A 359 18.19 20.05 4.54
N LEU A 360 17.51 20.35 5.64
CA LEU A 360 16.04 20.30 5.78
C LEU A 360 15.29 21.25 4.83
N ALA A 361 15.96 22.27 4.29
CA ALA A 361 15.35 23.17 3.33
C ALA A 361 15.25 22.57 1.92
N CYS A 362 16.06 21.56 1.58
CA CYS A 362 16.05 20.94 0.26
C CYS A 362 14.64 20.51 -0.18
N ALA A 363 14.24 20.93 -1.38
CA ALA A 363 12.94 20.61 -1.99
C ALA A 363 11.69 20.96 -1.16
N SER A 364 11.85 21.81 -0.13
CA SER A 364 10.74 22.40 0.63
C SER A 364 9.91 23.37 -0.24
N ILE A 365 8.87 24.00 0.31
CA ILE A 365 8.13 25.03 -0.42
C ILE A 365 8.77 26.39 -0.17
N ALA A 366 9.40 26.98 -1.20
CA ALA A 366 9.98 28.32 -1.11
C ALA A 366 8.95 29.41 -1.42
N SER A 367 9.04 30.52 -0.71
CA SER A 367 8.25 31.73 -0.99
C SER A 367 8.99 32.99 -0.53
N ALA A 368 8.63 34.14 -1.08
CA ALA A 368 9.26 35.41 -0.77
C ALA A 368 8.25 36.56 -0.67
N SER A 369 8.63 37.66 -0.03
CA SER A 369 7.86 38.91 0.01
C SER A 369 7.65 39.50 -1.39
N SER A 370 8.70 39.45 -2.19
CA SER A 370 8.71 39.92 -3.57
C SER A 370 9.79 39.18 -4.37
N THR A 371 9.78 39.28 -5.69
CA THR A 371 10.81 38.65 -6.54
C THR A 371 11.14 39.53 -7.74
N HIS A 372 12.43 39.75 -7.99
CA HIS A 372 12.94 40.42 -9.17
C HIS A 372 12.66 39.61 -10.44
N VAL A 373 12.32 40.27 -11.54
CA VAL A 373 12.07 39.58 -12.82
C VAL A 373 13.28 38.73 -13.22
N GLY A 374 13.04 37.45 -13.51
CA GLY A 374 14.07 36.49 -13.90
C GLY A 374 14.75 35.74 -12.74
N TYR A 375 14.44 36.09 -11.48
CA TYR A 375 14.86 35.37 -10.27
C TYR A 375 13.70 34.50 -9.75
N SER A 376 13.97 33.54 -8.87
CA SER A 376 12.92 32.72 -8.23
C SER A 376 13.25 32.40 -6.77
N PRO A 377 12.26 32.42 -5.85
CA PRO A 377 12.41 31.84 -4.52
C PRO A 377 12.88 30.38 -4.55
N ASP A 378 12.48 29.60 -5.55
CA ASP A 378 12.83 28.16 -5.67
C ASP A 378 14.33 27.91 -5.88
N ARG A 379 15.13 28.97 -6.06
CA ARG A 379 16.59 28.86 -6.08
C ARG A 379 17.18 28.65 -4.70
N VAL A 380 16.51 29.08 -3.64
CA VAL A 380 17.08 29.03 -2.28
C VAL A 380 16.98 27.66 -1.62
N ASN A 381 16.35 26.70 -2.27
CA ASN A 381 16.08 25.37 -1.73
C ASN A 381 16.30 24.25 -2.76
N ASP A 382 17.06 24.55 -3.82
CA ASP A 382 17.37 23.61 -4.90
C ASP A 382 18.58 22.70 -4.59
N CYS A 383 19.15 22.84 -3.39
CA CYS A 383 20.32 22.11 -2.89
C CYS A 383 21.63 22.44 -3.63
N VAL A 384 21.68 23.55 -4.36
CA VAL A 384 22.86 23.98 -5.12
C VAL A 384 23.51 25.19 -4.46
N ARG A 385 24.70 25.01 -3.90
CA ARG A 385 25.50 26.07 -3.24
C ARG A 385 26.18 27.06 -4.20
N ASP A 386 25.64 27.20 -5.41
CA ASP A 386 26.27 28.02 -6.45
C ASP A 386 26.04 29.50 -6.15
N THR A 387 27.10 30.17 -5.71
CA THR A 387 27.06 31.59 -5.33
C THR A 387 27.13 32.54 -6.52
N ARG A 388 27.13 32.07 -7.77
CA ARG A 388 27.19 32.97 -8.94
C ARG A 388 26.02 33.95 -8.94
N LEU A 389 26.29 35.19 -9.38
CA LEU A 389 25.26 36.21 -9.54
C LEU A 389 24.31 35.84 -10.68
N GLY A 390 23.01 35.96 -10.43
CA GLY A 390 21.97 35.90 -11.46
C GLY A 390 20.77 35.05 -11.07
N GLY A 391 19.65 35.26 -11.75
CA GLY A 391 18.39 34.59 -11.42
C GLY A 391 18.34 33.09 -11.72
N ALA A 392 19.33 32.56 -12.46
CA ALA A 392 19.52 31.12 -12.61
C ALA A 392 20.01 30.43 -11.32
N HIS A 393 20.55 31.20 -10.37
CA HIS A 393 21.25 30.69 -9.18
C HIS A 393 20.73 31.29 -7.86
N SER A 394 19.78 32.22 -7.91
CA SER A 394 19.37 32.97 -6.72
C SER A 394 17.95 33.50 -6.78
N TRP A 395 17.44 33.79 -5.59
CA TRP A 395 16.35 34.72 -5.37
C TRP A 395 16.90 36.14 -5.17
N ALA A 396 16.14 37.14 -5.63
CA ALA A 396 16.36 38.56 -5.32
C ALA A 396 15.02 39.28 -5.15
N ASN A 397 14.97 40.29 -4.29
CA ASN A 397 13.77 41.11 -4.11
C ASN A 397 13.46 42.02 -5.32
N ALA A 398 12.18 42.38 -5.47
CA ALA A 398 11.70 43.22 -6.57
C ALA A 398 12.25 44.66 -6.48
N PRO A 399 12.46 45.33 -7.64
CA PRO A 399 12.86 46.73 -7.65
C PRO A 399 11.79 47.61 -7.00
N GLY A 400 12.19 48.66 -6.27
CA GLY A 400 11.27 49.57 -5.58
C GLY A 400 10.87 49.15 -4.16
N THR A 401 11.28 47.96 -3.72
CA THR A 401 11.31 47.58 -2.31
C THR A 401 12.67 48.03 -1.73
N TRP A 402 12.65 48.86 -0.69
CA TRP A 402 13.88 49.49 -0.18
C TRP A 402 14.13 49.11 1.29
N PRO A 403 14.88 48.02 1.53
CA PRO A 403 15.47 47.75 2.83
C PRO A 403 16.35 48.94 3.30
N PRO A 404 16.32 49.33 4.60
CA PRO A 404 15.62 48.68 5.72
C PRO A 404 14.18 49.17 5.93
N GLY A 405 13.70 50.20 5.20
CA GLY A 405 12.34 50.76 5.37
C GLY A 405 11.23 49.78 5.04
N SER A 406 11.54 48.75 4.25
CA SER A 406 10.72 47.55 4.06
C SER A 406 11.66 46.36 3.95
N PRO A 407 11.94 45.62 5.05
CA PRO A 407 12.76 44.42 4.99
C PRO A 407 12.12 43.38 4.07
N GLU A 408 12.93 42.80 3.20
CA GLU A 408 12.49 41.79 2.25
C GLU A 408 12.84 40.41 2.78
N TRP A 409 12.01 39.41 2.48
CA TRP A 409 12.21 38.08 3.03
C TRP A 409 12.04 36.99 1.98
N VAL A 410 12.76 35.89 2.23
CA VAL A 410 12.57 34.59 1.58
C VAL A 410 12.49 33.53 2.67
N GLN A 411 11.66 32.51 2.47
CA GLN A 411 11.40 31.48 3.47
C GLN A 411 11.19 30.11 2.83
N VAL A 412 11.31 29.08 3.65
CA VAL A 412 11.02 27.69 3.33
C VAL A 412 9.99 27.12 4.30
N ASP A 413 8.97 26.45 3.77
CA ASP A 413 7.98 25.67 4.54
C ASP A 413 8.24 24.18 4.34
N PHE A 414 8.53 23.47 5.43
CA PHE A 414 8.82 22.02 5.41
C PHE A 414 7.57 21.14 5.29
N GLY A 415 6.37 21.73 5.25
CA GLY A 415 5.07 21.05 5.26
C GLY A 415 4.67 20.49 6.65
N SER A 416 5.65 20.24 7.52
CA SER A 416 5.49 19.73 8.88
C SER A 416 6.50 20.38 9.83
N ALA A 417 6.24 20.37 11.14
CA ALA A 417 7.17 20.94 12.12
C ALA A 417 8.42 20.06 12.25
N LYS A 418 9.61 20.67 12.22
CA LYS A 418 10.93 20.03 12.35
C LYS A 418 11.73 20.64 13.48
N SER A 419 12.69 19.89 14.03
CA SER A 419 13.69 20.43 14.95
C SER A 419 14.77 21.15 14.15
N VAL A 420 15.04 22.42 14.48
CA VAL A 420 16.02 23.27 13.80
C VAL A 420 16.96 23.89 14.83
N ARG A 421 18.27 23.81 14.58
CA ARG A 421 19.29 24.45 15.44
C ARG A 421 20.42 25.14 14.68
N ARG A 422 20.50 24.97 13.36
CA ARG A 422 21.56 25.57 12.54
C ARG A 422 21.00 25.98 11.18
N VAL A 423 21.42 27.14 10.70
CA VAL A 423 21.07 27.68 9.38
C VAL A 423 22.34 28.12 8.68
N VAL A 424 22.46 27.87 7.38
CA VAL A 424 23.50 28.41 6.50
C VAL A 424 22.83 29.21 5.40
N VAL A 425 23.24 30.47 5.23
CA VAL A 425 22.74 31.33 4.16
C VAL A 425 23.87 31.55 3.17
N HIS A 426 23.69 31.10 1.94
CA HIS A 426 24.57 31.39 0.81
C HIS A 426 24.06 32.62 0.06
N THR A 427 24.95 33.55 -0.24
CA THR A 427 24.65 34.83 -0.91
C THR A 427 25.49 34.99 -2.16
N SER A 428 25.08 35.92 -3.04
CA SER A 428 25.70 36.07 -4.36
C SER A 428 27.12 36.65 -4.29
N GLU A 429 28.04 36.07 -5.07
CA GLU A 429 29.40 36.55 -5.27
C GLU A 429 29.41 37.99 -5.78
N GLY A 430 30.18 38.85 -5.11
CA GLY A 430 30.20 40.30 -5.37
C GLY A 430 28.98 41.07 -4.84
N TYR A 431 27.91 40.39 -4.41
CA TYR A 431 26.66 41.01 -3.93
C TYR A 431 26.18 40.39 -2.59
N PRO A 432 27.03 40.29 -1.55
CA PRO A 432 26.62 39.70 -0.28
C PRO A 432 25.49 40.52 0.37
N ILE A 433 24.49 39.84 0.94
CA ILE A 433 23.55 40.49 1.87
C ILE A 433 24.35 40.98 3.07
N ARG A 434 24.25 42.26 3.40
CA ARG A 434 24.99 42.86 4.51
C ARG A 434 24.28 42.73 5.84
N ALA A 435 22.96 42.83 5.86
CA ALA A 435 22.19 42.75 7.09
C ALA A 435 20.93 41.89 6.92
N PHE A 436 20.77 40.89 7.77
CA PHE A 436 19.60 40.01 7.79
C PHE A 436 19.40 39.34 9.15
N GLN A 437 18.17 38.89 9.38
CA GLN A 437 17.77 38.07 10.52
C GLN A 437 17.40 36.67 10.04
N VAL A 438 17.79 35.68 10.83
CA VAL A 438 17.26 34.31 10.71
C VAL A 438 16.11 34.19 11.69
N GLN A 439 14.95 33.78 11.18
CA GLN A 439 13.70 33.69 11.93
C GLN A 439 13.07 32.31 11.79
N VAL A 440 12.44 31.84 12.85
CA VAL A 440 11.69 30.57 12.88
C VAL A 440 10.24 30.85 13.28
N TRP A 441 9.29 30.08 12.76
CA TRP A 441 7.88 30.21 13.11
C TRP A 441 7.55 29.39 14.35
N ASP A 442 6.97 30.03 15.38
CA ASP A 442 6.61 29.36 16.64
C ASP A 442 5.17 28.82 16.68
N GLY A 443 4.43 28.94 15.57
CA GLY A 443 3.01 28.62 15.47
C GLY A 443 2.12 29.86 15.40
N THR A 444 2.60 31.01 15.87
CA THR A 444 1.84 32.27 15.98
C THR A 444 2.55 33.48 15.41
N ALA A 445 3.88 33.54 15.55
CA ALA A 445 4.72 34.63 15.10
C ALA A 445 6.10 34.12 14.64
N PHE A 446 6.80 34.96 13.89
CA PHE A 446 8.21 34.73 13.59
C PHE A 446 9.08 35.24 14.73
N VAL A 447 9.95 34.36 15.23
CA VAL A 447 10.92 34.65 16.30
C VAL A 447 12.32 34.72 15.70
N THR A 448 13.03 35.81 15.95
CA THR A 448 14.43 35.97 15.53
C THR A 448 15.35 35.09 16.38
N VAL A 449 16.10 34.21 15.72
CA VAL A 449 17.08 33.30 16.34
C VAL A 449 18.52 33.70 16.07
N ALA A 450 18.77 34.53 15.05
CA ALA A 450 20.07 35.15 14.81
C ALA A 450 19.91 36.50 14.10
N ASN A 451 20.83 37.42 14.35
CA ASN A 451 20.93 38.71 13.69
C ASN A 451 22.34 38.88 13.13
N VAL A 452 22.44 39.12 11.82
CA VAL A 452 23.70 39.28 11.08
C VAL A 452 23.75 40.70 10.53
N THR A 453 24.84 41.40 10.78
CA THR A 453 25.10 42.76 10.31
C THR A 453 26.49 42.85 9.71
N ASP A 454 26.71 43.80 8.82
CA ASP A 454 28.00 44.04 8.16
C ASP A 454 28.62 42.81 7.48
N ASN A 455 27.79 41.88 7.01
CA ASN A 455 28.27 40.65 6.37
C ASN A 455 28.96 40.94 5.03
N THR A 456 30.12 40.30 4.86
CA THR A 456 30.89 40.28 3.61
C THR A 456 31.16 38.87 3.11
N ALA A 457 30.74 37.83 3.84
CA ALA A 457 30.96 36.43 3.47
C ALA A 457 29.88 35.94 2.49
N LEU A 458 30.26 34.98 1.64
CA LEU A 458 29.35 34.32 0.69
C LEU A 458 28.52 33.19 1.32
N ALA A 459 28.95 32.70 2.48
CA ALA A 459 28.21 31.72 3.27
C ALA A 459 28.28 32.13 4.73
N VAL A 460 27.12 32.24 5.38
CA VAL A 460 27.00 32.60 6.79
C VAL A 460 26.30 31.47 7.53
N SER A 461 26.99 30.83 8.46
CA SER A 461 26.41 29.80 9.32
C SER A 461 26.08 30.37 10.70
N VAL A 462 24.85 30.12 11.18
CA VAL A 462 24.41 30.47 12.52
C VAL A 462 23.88 29.23 13.23
N THR A 463 24.17 29.13 14.53
CA THR A 463 23.66 28.08 15.42
C THR A 463 22.89 28.70 16.58
N PHE A 464 21.87 28.00 17.08
CA PHE A 464 21.01 28.45 18.16
C PHE A 464 20.42 27.24 18.91
N PRO A 465 19.87 27.42 20.13
CA PRO A 465 19.18 26.34 20.83
C PRO A 465 18.07 25.74 19.97
N ALA A 466 17.93 24.41 19.95
CA ALA A 466 16.97 23.73 19.10
C ALA A 466 15.54 24.28 19.27
N ARG A 467 14.88 24.55 18.16
CA ARG A 467 13.48 25.01 18.08
C ARG A 467 12.68 24.11 17.17
N THR A 468 11.47 23.76 17.58
CA THR A 468 10.48 23.15 16.70
C THR A 468 9.87 24.23 15.82
N SER A 469 10.00 24.11 14.50
CA SER A 469 9.47 25.07 13.53
C SER A 469 9.06 24.38 12.23
N ARG A 470 7.96 24.84 11.63
CA ARG A 470 7.54 24.44 10.27
C ARG A 470 8.15 25.33 9.17
N VAL A 471 8.45 26.59 9.51
CA VAL A 471 8.90 27.60 8.54
C VAL A 471 10.17 28.28 9.04
N VAL A 472 11.16 28.42 8.17
CA VAL A 472 12.37 29.22 8.43
C VAL A 472 12.45 30.35 7.41
N ARG A 473 12.71 31.56 7.89
CA ARG A 473 12.70 32.80 7.11
C ARG A 473 14.00 33.58 7.26
N ILE A 474 14.54 34.06 6.15
CA ILE A 474 15.60 35.06 6.11
C ILE A 474 14.94 36.42 5.86
N SER A 475 14.98 37.31 6.85
CA SER A 475 14.46 38.67 6.74
C SER A 475 15.61 39.65 6.60
N ALA A 476 15.83 40.14 5.38
CA ALA A 476 16.98 40.94 5.01
C ALA A 476 16.66 42.44 4.99
N SER A 477 17.55 43.23 5.59
CA SER A 477 17.38 44.67 5.79
C SER A 477 18.41 45.51 5.04
N GLN A 478 19.44 44.89 4.44
CA GLN A 478 20.44 45.62 3.65
C GLN A 478 21.19 44.73 2.65
N GLY A 479 21.22 45.16 1.39
CA GLY A 479 22.06 44.61 0.32
C GLY A 479 23.53 45.08 0.37
N PRO A 480 24.35 44.80 -0.66
CA PRO A 480 25.73 45.25 -0.73
C PRO A 480 25.85 46.77 -0.88
N ILE A 481 27.02 47.35 -0.59
CA ILE A 481 27.25 48.82 -0.58
C ILE A 481 26.82 49.51 -1.88
N HIS A 482 27.06 48.89 -3.03
CA HIS A 482 26.75 49.44 -4.35
C HIS A 482 25.29 49.17 -4.79
N GLN A 483 24.54 48.34 -4.05
CA GLN A 483 23.12 48.06 -4.28
C GLN A 483 22.39 47.80 -2.95
N PRO A 484 22.31 48.78 -2.05
CA PRO A 484 21.80 48.56 -0.68
C PRO A 484 20.32 48.13 -0.63
N GLY A 485 19.55 48.45 -1.68
CA GLY A 485 18.15 48.05 -1.81
C GLY A 485 17.91 46.64 -2.34
N TYR A 486 18.95 45.90 -2.75
CA TYR A 486 18.78 44.55 -3.31
C TYR A 486 19.46 43.49 -2.45
N VAL A 487 18.67 42.53 -1.96
CA VAL A 487 19.10 41.36 -1.20
C VAL A 487 19.01 40.12 -2.08
N ARG A 488 19.97 39.20 -1.96
CA ARG A 488 20.06 38.01 -2.80
C ARG A 488 20.45 36.78 -2.00
N VAL A 489 19.67 35.73 -2.10
CA VAL A 489 19.95 34.43 -1.47
C VAL A 489 20.12 33.41 -2.58
N ASN A 490 21.26 32.72 -2.58
CA ASN A 490 21.55 31.66 -3.53
C ASN A 490 21.07 30.32 -3.00
N GLU A 491 21.28 30.04 -1.72
CA GLU A 491 20.83 28.79 -1.09
C GLU A 491 20.60 29.03 0.40
N LEU A 492 19.52 28.48 0.93
CA LEU A 492 19.20 28.44 2.35
C LEU A 492 19.31 26.99 2.82
N GLU A 493 20.19 26.76 3.77
CA GLU A 493 20.32 25.46 4.41
C GLU A 493 19.83 25.48 5.85
N VAL A 494 19.10 24.46 6.25
CA VAL A 494 18.53 24.34 7.60
C VAL A 494 18.86 22.96 8.15
N TYR A 495 19.33 22.87 9.39
CA TYR A 495 19.80 21.63 9.98
C TYR A 495 19.26 21.39 11.39
N ALA A 496 18.98 20.11 11.66
CA ALA A 496 18.67 19.60 12.98
C ALA A 496 19.91 19.34 13.84
N THR A 497 21.14 19.47 13.32
CA THR A 497 22.43 19.25 14.03
C THR A 497 23.44 20.38 13.88
#